data_AF-A0A0M3J4R0-F1
#
_entry.id   AF-A0A0M3J4R0-F1
#
_cell.length_a   1.000
_cell.length_b   1.000
_cell.length_c   1.000
_cell.angle_alpha   90.00
_cell.angle_beta   90.00
_cell.angle_gamma   90.00
#
_symmetry.space_group_name_H-M   'P 1'
#
loop_
_entity.id
_entity.type
_entity.pdbx_description
1 polymer ?
#
loop_
_entity_poly.entity_id
_entity_poly.type
_entity_poly.pdbx_seq_one_letter_code
_entity_poly.pdbx_strand_id
1 'polypeptide(L)'
;MCRFCEPSKSEETNPGVCLAKRPRNLAWNFMEQFPKWIRKELLLAYRQNGLKSLFEWQMELLSKSELREPEYANLLYSAPTSSGKTLIAELIAVNTVLSAHKKALFIYPYISVAREKFISLQVNLPLDYRIILFMFTYRYTY
;
A
#
# COMPACT_ATOMS: atom_id res chain seq x y z
N MET A 1 -16.82 -22.13 -2.67
CA MET A 1 -16.05 -23.25 -2.11
C MET A 1 -14.63 -22.76 -1.86
N CYS A 2 -14.36 -22.27 -0.65
CA CYS A 2 -13.01 -21.92 -0.22
C CYS A 2 -12.24 -23.23 0.01
N ARG A 3 -11.12 -23.45 -0.69
CA ARG A 3 -10.15 -24.46 -0.27
C ARG A 3 -9.13 -23.80 0.65
N PHE A 4 -9.25 -24.14 1.92
CA PHE A 4 -8.16 -24.13 2.89
C PHE A 4 -6.99 -24.94 2.31
N CYS A 5 -5.80 -24.37 2.29
CA CYS A 5 -4.57 -25.11 2.03
C CYS A 5 -3.82 -25.20 3.37
N GLU A 6 -3.87 -26.38 4.00
CA GLU A 6 -2.93 -26.75 5.05
C GLU A 6 -1.60 -27.21 4.44
N PRO A 7 -0.47 -27.13 5.18
CA PRO A 7 0.85 -27.15 4.59
C PRO A 7 1.48 -28.55 4.62
N SER A 8 1.94 -29.04 3.47
CA SER A 8 2.89 -30.14 3.39
C SER A 8 4.28 -29.59 3.08
N LYS A 9 5.23 -29.82 3.99
CA LYS A 9 6.66 -29.61 3.81
C LYS A 9 7.19 -30.52 2.70
N SER A 10 7.87 -29.94 1.71
CA SER A 10 9.20 -30.34 1.21
C SER A 10 9.43 -29.66 -0.14
N GLU A 11 10.62 -29.06 -0.26
CA GLU A 11 11.15 -28.38 -1.42
C GLU A 11 10.95 -29.15 -2.74
N GLU A 12 10.65 -28.45 -3.84
CA GLU A 12 11.54 -28.37 -5.00
C GLU A 12 10.98 -27.44 -6.11
N THR A 13 11.83 -26.46 -6.44
CA THR A 13 12.04 -25.84 -7.77
C THR A 13 10.84 -25.42 -8.62
N ASN A 14 10.47 -24.13 -8.54
CA ASN A 14 9.68 -23.46 -9.56
C ASN A 14 10.60 -22.61 -10.47
N PRO A 15 10.70 -22.91 -11.78
CA PRO A 15 11.53 -22.16 -12.71
C PRO A 15 10.76 -20.90 -13.16
N GLY A 16 11.24 -19.71 -12.79
CA GLY A 16 10.69 -18.45 -13.31
C GLY A 16 10.76 -17.24 -12.40
N VAL A 17 11.11 -17.39 -11.12
CA VAL A 17 11.38 -16.23 -10.26
C VAL A 17 12.88 -15.99 -10.25
N CYS A 18 13.35 -15.11 -11.14
CA CYS A 18 14.68 -14.51 -11.00
C CYS A 18 14.70 -13.68 -9.71
N LEU A 19 14.97 -14.32 -8.58
CA LEU A 19 15.40 -13.68 -7.35
C LEU A 19 16.79 -13.10 -7.60
N ALA A 20 16.84 -11.95 -8.28
CA ALA A 20 18.03 -11.12 -8.29
C ALA A 20 18.28 -10.68 -6.85
N LYS A 21 19.11 -11.45 -6.13
CA LYS A 21 19.57 -11.13 -4.78
C LYS A 21 20.13 -9.71 -4.81
N ARG A 22 19.40 -8.75 -4.25
CA ARG A 22 19.85 -7.35 -4.17
C ARG A 22 21.14 -7.30 -3.32
N PRO A 23 22.18 -6.58 -3.77
CA PRO A 23 23.44 -6.52 -3.06
C PRO A 23 23.25 -5.87 -1.67
N ARG A 24 23.84 -6.52 -0.67
CA ARG A 24 23.61 -6.28 0.76
C ARG A 24 24.29 -5.01 1.29
N ASN A 25 25.05 -4.31 0.45
CA ASN A 25 25.86 -3.16 0.84
C ASN A 25 25.90 -2.14 -0.31
N LEU A 26 25.14 -1.05 -0.18
CA LEU A 26 25.30 0.22 -0.87
C LEU A 26 24.37 1.21 -0.16
N ALA A 27 24.79 2.46 0.02
CA ALA A 27 23.96 3.52 0.58
C ALA A 27 22.79 3.79 -0.39
N TRP A 28 21.73 3.01 -0.30
CA TRP A 28 20.60 3.08 -1.21
C TRP A 28 19.87 4.40 -0.99
N ASN A 29 19.79 5.20 -2.05
CA ASN A 29 18.83 6.29 -2.10
C ASN A 29 17.44 5.68 -1.99
N PHE A 30 16.78 5.86 -0.84
CA PHE A 30 15.40 5.42 -0.59
C PHE A 30 14.48 5.68 -1.79
N MET A 31 14.66 6.82 -2.45
CA MET A 31 13.91 7.25 -3.62
C MET A 31 14.10 6.37 -4.86
N GLU A 32 15.31 5.85 -5.09
CA GLU A 32 15.63 5.02 -6.26
C GLU A 32 14.99 3.64 -6.17
N GLN A 33 14.52 3.25 -4.98
CA GLN A 33 13.83 1.98 -4.80
C GLN A 33 12.43 2.03 -5.43
N PHE A 34 11.79 3.20 -5.52
CA PHE A 34 10.39 3.31 -5.94
C PHE A 34 10.24 3.61 -7.43
N PRO A 35 9.15 3.16 -8.07
CA PRO A 35 8.90 3.46 -9.47
C PRO A 35 8.59 4.96 -9.68
N LYS A 36 9.04 5.50 -10.81
CA LYS A 36 9.01 6.96 -11.12
C LYS A 36 7.62 7.59 -11.17
N TRP A 37 6.56 6.79 -11.28
CA TRP A 37 5.17 7.28 -11.33
C TRP A 37 4.62 7.68 -9.96
N ILE A 38 5.34 7.35 -8.88
CA ILE A 38 4.98 7.76 -7.52
C ILE A 38 5.63 9.11 -7.24
N ARG A 39 4.83 10.06 -6.74
CA ARG A 39 5.29 11.40 -6.41
C ARG A 39 6.37 11.39 -5.33
N LYS A 40 7.44 12.14 -5.57
CA LYS A 40 8.58 12.23 -4.65
C LYS A 40 8.18 12.85 -3.31
N GLU A 41 7.25 13.81 -3.32
CA GLU A 41 6.74 14.45 -2.10
C GLU A 41 6.06 13.43 -1.18
N LEU A 42 5.30 12.49 -1.76
CA LEU A 42 4.65 11.42 -1.03
C LEU A 42 5.67 10.47 -0.40
N LEU A 43 6.69 10.08 -1.17
CA LEU A 43 7.78 9.23 -0.68
C LEU A 43 8.58 9.90 0.46
N LEU A 44 8.84 11.21 0.35
CA LEU A 44 9.50 11.98 1.41
C LEU A 44 8.67 11.97 2.69
N ALA A 45 7.36 12.21 2.59
CA ALA A 45 6.47 12.18 3.74
C ALA A 45 6.48 10.79 4.39
N TYR A 46 6.31 9.70 3.63
CA TYR A 46 6.40 8.35 4.20
C TYR A 46 7.76 8.04 4.83
N ARG A 47 8.86 8.53 4.26
CA ARG A 47 10.20 8.39 4.84
C ARG A 47 10.33 9.10 6.18
N GLN A 48 9.79 10.30 6.30
CA GLN A 48 9.76 11.06 7.56
C GLN A 48 8.96 10.34 8.64
N ASN A 49 7.93 9.58 8.26
CA ASN A 49 7.15 8.71 9.16
C ASN A 49 7.79 7.35 9.44
N GLY A 50 9.08 7.18 9.10
CA GLY A 50 9.83 5.97 9.43
C GLY A 50 9.76 4.84 8.41
N LEU A 51 9.19 5.07 7.22
CA LEU A 51 9.30 4.09 6.12
C LEU A 51 10.75 4.05 5.62
N LYS A 52 11.44 2.91 5.83
CA LYS A 52 12.84 2.72 5.45
C LYS A 52 13.02 1.96 4.13
N SER A 53 12.14 1.00 3.86
CA SER A 53 12.16 0.16 2.66
C SER A 53 10.83 -0.57 2.51
N LEU A 54 10.53 -1.01 1.29
CA LEU A 54 9.41 -1.92 1.01
C LEU A 54 9.89 -3.37 0.90
N PHE A 55 8.98 -4.31 1.13
CA PHE A 55 9.22 -5.72 0.85
C PHE A 55 9.31 -5.98 -0.66
N GLU A 56 9.98 -7.06 -1.06
CA GLU A 56 10.17 -7.40 -2.47
C GLU A 56 8.83 -7.55 -3.22
N TRP A 57 7.85 -8.23 -2.62
CA TRP A 57 6.52 -8.39 -3.22
C TRP A 57 5.79 -7.05 -3.39
N GLN A 58 6.00 -6.10 -2.47
CA GLN A 58 5.40 -4.76 -2.56
C GLN A 58 6.00 -3.99 -3.74
N MET A 59 7.32 -4.13 -3.95
CA MET A 59 8.03 -3.53 -5.06
C MET A 59 7.60 -4.10 -6.41
N GLU A 60 7.48 -5.42 -6.48
CA GLU A 60 6.98 -6.11 -7.66
C GLU A 60 5.56 -5.63 -8.00
N LEU A 61 4.70 -5.53 -6.98
CA LEU A 61 3.33 -5.05 -7.14
C LEU A 61 3.28 -3.63 -7.71
N LEU A 62 4.05 -2.68 -7.15
CA LEU A 62 4.11 -1.28 -7.61
C LEU A 62 4.77 -1.12 -8.99
N SER A 63 5.49 -2.13 -9.46
CA SER A 63 6.14 -2.10 -10.79
C SER A 63 5.18 -2.43 -11.93
N LYS A 64 4.00 -2.98 -11.64
CA LYS A 64 2.98 -3.29 -12.65
C LYS A 64 2.46 -2.02 -13.35
N SER A 65 2.39 -2.04 -14.67
CA SER A 65 1.87 -0.91 -15.48
C SER A 65 0.38 -0.65 -15.23
N GLU A 66 -0.35 -1.69 -14.88
CA GLU A 66 -1.80 -1.68 -14.60
C GLU A 66 -2.21 -0.78 -13.42
N LEU A 67 -1.28 -0.34 -12.57
CA LEU A 67 -1.56 0.49 -11.40
C LEU A 67 -1.49 2.00 -11.65
N ARG A 68 -1.19 2.41 -12.88
CA ARG A 68 -1.00 3.82 -13.26
C ARG A 68 -1.72 4.17 -14.55
N GLU A 69 -1.80 5.47 -14.84
CA GLU A 69 -2.28 5.95 -16.13
C GLU A 69 -1.42 5.41 -17.28
N PRO A 70 -2.03 5.09 -18.44
CA PRO A 70 -3.47 5.23 -18.76
C PRO A 70 -4.33 3.99 -18.45
N GLU A 71 -3.74 2.87 -18.01
CA GLU A 71 -4.37 1.54 -18.09
C GLU A 71 -5.19 1.08 -16.88
N TYR A 72 -5.11 1.78 -15.73
CA TYR A 72 -5.78 1.47 -14.45
C TYR A 72 -6.67 0.20 -14.42
N ALA A 73 -6.14 -0.88 -13.85
CA ALA A 73 -6.88 -2.13 -13.63
C ALA A 73 -7.24 -2.35 -12.16
N ASN A 74 -8.23 -3.22 -11.92
CA ASN A 74 -8.58 -3.65 -10.57
C ASN A 74 -7.51 -4.60 -10.03
N LEU A 75 -6.98 -4.29 -8.84
CA LEU A 75 -5.94 -5.08 -8.19
C LEU A 75 -6.51 -5.88 -7.01
N LEU A 76 -6.28 -7.19 -7.02
CA LEU A 76 -6.51 -8.08 -5.88
C LEU A 76 -5.17 -8.66 -5.41
N TYR A 77 -4.88 -8.55 -4.11
CA TYR A 77 -3.68 -9.14 -3.50
C TYR A 77 -3.98 -9.69 -2.11
N SER A 78 -3.26 -10.74 -1.73
CA SER A 78 -3.34 -11.36 -0.40
C SER A 78 -1.93 -11.55 0.15
N ALA A 79 -1.77 -11.29 1.44
CA ALA A 79 -0.54 -11.48 2.20
C ALA A 79 -0.90 -11.61 3.69
N PRO A 80 -0.01 -12.11 4.56
CA PRO A 80 -0.25 -12.21 6.01
C PRO A 80 -0.50 -10.86 6.69
N THR A 81 -1.21 -10.86 7.82
CA THR A 81 -1.36 -9.67 8.69
C THR A 81 0.02 -9.19 9.12
N SER A 82 0.21 -7.87 9.25
CA SER A 82 1.52 -7.23 9.49
C SER A 82 2.48 -7.15 8.29
N SER A 83 2.21 -7.79 7.14
CA SER A 83 3.05 -7.66 5.94
C SER A 83 2.97 -6.30 5.24
N GLY A 84 2.27 -5.31 5.80
CA GLY A 84 2.16 -3.97 5.20
C GLY A 84 1.22 -3.89 4.00
N LYS A 85 0.18 -4.74 3.93
CA LYS A 85 -0.83 -4.69 2.86
C LYS A 85 -1.52 -3.34 2.74
N THR A 86 -1.91 -2.77 3.88
CA THR A 86 -2.62 -1.49 3.95
C THR A 86 -1.76 -0.35 3.42
N LEU A 87 -0.45 -0.37 3.70
CA LEU A 87 0.49 0.64 3.22
C LEU A 87 0.48 0.76 1.69
N ILE A 88 0.38 -0.36 0.97
CA ILE A 88 0.35 -0.33 -0.51
C ILE A 88 -0.95 0.29 -1.01
N ALA A 89 -2.08 -0.08 -0.44
CA ALA A 89 -3.36 0.53 -0.80
C ALA A 89 -3.36 2.05 -0.51
N GLU A 90 -2.84 2.45 0.66
CA GLU A 90 -2.71 3.85 1.05
C GLU A 90 -1.80 4.62 0.07
N LEU A 91 -0.63 4.07 -0.25
CA LEU A 91 0.33 4.68 -1.18
C LEU A 91 -0.27 4.88 -2.56
N ILE A 92 -0.92 3.85 -3.13
CA ILE A 92 -1.54 3.92 -4.46
C ILE A 92 -2.69 4.94 -4.45
N ALA A 93 -3.55 4.91 -3.44
CA ALA A 93 -4.70 5.79 -3.33
C ALA A 93 -4.28 7.25 -3.20
N VAL A 94 -3.36 7.57 -2.27
CA VAL A 94 -2.87 8.94 -2.07
C VAL A 94 -2.11 9.43 -3.31
N ASN A 95 -1.28 8.58 -3.93
CA ASN A 95 -0.59 8.96 -5.16
C ASN A 95 -1.58 9.28 -6.30
N THR A 96 -2.68 8.53 -6.39
CA THR A 96 -3.73 8.74 -7.39
C THR A 96 -4.50 10.03 -7.12
N VAL A 97 -4.82 10.33 -5.85
CA VAL A 97 -5.43 11.61 -5.46
C VAL A 97 -4.54 12.79 -5.83
N LEU A 98 -3.23 12.68 -5.59
CA LEU A 98 -2.28 13.77 -5.83
C LEU A 98 -1.84 13.93 -7.28
N SER A 99 -1.85 12.85 -8.08
CA SER A 99 -1.35 12.86 -9.46
C SER A 99 -2.48 12.96 -10.49
N ALA A 100 -3.56 12.21 -10.28
CA ALA A 100 -4.70 12.15 -11.20
C ALA A 100 -5.88 13.01 -10.74
N HIS A 101 -5.79 13.68 -9.57
CA HIS A 101 -6.86 14.49 -8.98
C HIS A 101 -8.20 13.74 -8.83
N LYS A 102 -8.14 12.41 -8.63
CA LYS A 102 -9.31 11.55 -8.40
C LYS A 102 -9.58 11.39 -6.91
N LYS A 103 -10.80 10.99 -6.56
CA LYS A 103 -11.17 10.69 -5.16
C LYS A 103 -10.87 9.23 -4.85
N ALA A 104 -10.43 8.95 -3.61
CA ALA A 104 -10.25 7.60 -3.10
C ALA A 104 -11.21 7.31 -1.94
N LEU A 105 -11.69 6.07 -1.84
CA LEU A 105 -12.56 5.60 -0.76
C LEU A 105 -11.93 4.39 -0.09
N PHE A 106 -11.73 4.47 1.22
CA PHE A 106 -11.33 3.33 2.03
C PHE A 106 -12.53 2.79 2.80
N ILE A 107 -12.70 1.47 2.76
CA ILE A 107 -13.76 0.76 3.48
C ILE A 107 -13.10 -0.09 4.56
N TYR A 108 -13.47 0.14 5.81
CA TYR A 108 -13.00 -0.64 6.94
C TYR A 108 -14.18 -1.32 7.64
N PRO A 109 -14.01 -2.55 8.15
CA PRO A 109 -15.08 -3.30 8.81
C PRO A 109 -15.47 -2.70 10.17
N TYR A 110 -14.59 -1.94 10.82
CA TYR A 110 -14.81 -1.37 12.14
C TYR A 110 -14.53 0.12 12.20
N ILE A 111 -15.39 0.81 12.93
CA ILE A 111 -15.30 2.23 13.30
C ILE A 111 -13.94 2.59 13.92
N SER A 112 -13.45 1.75 14.85
CA SER A 112 -12.19 1.98 15.54
C SER A 112 -11.00 1.99 14.57
N VAL A 113 -10.96 1.02 13.65
CA VAL A 113 -9.92 0.91 12.62
C VAL A 113 -9.99 2.08 11.65
N ALA A 114 -11.20 2.49 11.25
CA ALA A 114 -11.38 3.66 10.38
C ALA A 114 -10.84 4.95 11.01
N ARG A 115 -11.08 5.15 12.32
CA ARG A 115 -10.54 6.30 13.08
C ARG A 115 -9.01 6.28 13.15
N GLU A 116 -8.42 5.13 13.48
CA GLU A 116 -6.96 4.98 13.52
C GLU A 116 -6.32 5.35 12.17
N LYS A 117 -6.90 4.86 11.06
CA LYS A 117 -6.38 5.12 9.72
C LYS A 117 -6.61 6.55 9.26
N PHE A 118 -7.73 7.15 9.62
CA PHE A 118 -7.98 8.57 9.37
C PHE A 118 -6.91 9.45 10.03
N ILE A 119 -6.62 9.23 11.31
CA ILE A 119 -5.59 9.98 12.04
C ILE A 119 -4.22 9.75 11.40
N SER A 120 -3.89 8.48 11.08
CA SER A 120 -2.63 8.14 10.43
C SER A 120 -2.44 8.88 9.11
N LEU A 121 -3.44 8.88 8.22
CA LEU A 121 -3.31 9.56 6.94
C LEU A 121 -3.23 11.09 7.13
N GLN A 122 -4.04 11.66 8.02
CA GLN A 122 -4.08 13.11 8.22
C GLN A 122 -2.82 13.68 8.87
N VAL A 123 -2.28 13.02 9.90
CA VAL A 123 -1.14 13.54 10.68
C VAL A 123 0.18 13.29 9.95
N ASN A 124 0.32 12.13 9.33
CA ASN A 124 1.62 11.68 8.80
C ASN A 124 1.92 12.27 7.42
N LEU A 125 0.91 12.71 6.66
CA LEU A 125 1.12 13.18 5.29
C LEU A 125 0.67 14.64 5.16
N PRO A 126 1.55 15.63 5.43
CA PRO A 126 1.24 17.04 5.30
C PRO A 126 1.24 17.47 3.82
N LEU A 127 0.37 16.85 3.03
CA LEU A 127 0.18 17.13 1.62
C LEU A 127 -1.19 17.79 1.44
N ASP A 128 -1.34 18.56 0.37
CA ASP A 128 -2.59 19.29 0.09
C ASP A 128 -3.68 18.34 -0.44
N TYR A 129 -4.30 17.59 0.48
CA TYR A 129 -5.46 16.76 0.20
C TYR A 129 -6.40 16.75 1.40
N ARG A 130 -7.70 16.65 1.13
CA ARG A 130 -8.74 16.64 2.16
C ARG A 130 -9.22 15.22 2.42
N ILE A 131 -9.15 14.80 3.69
CA ILE A 131 -9.70 13.53 4.16
C ILE A 131 -11.02 13.80 4.88
N ILE A 132 -12.03 12.96 4.62
CA ILE A 132 -13.32 12.99 5.31
C ILE A 132 -13.59 11.58 5.84
N LEU A 133 -14.02 11.48 7.10
CA LEU A 133 -14.39 10.23 7.73
C LEU A 133 -15.92 10.13 7.86
N PHE A 134 -16.52 9.15 7.20
CA PHE A 134 -17.94 8.83 7.34
C PHE A 134 -18.09 7.64 8.30
N MET A 135 -18.76 7.86 9.42
CA MET A 135 -19.06 6.82 10.40
C MET A 135 -20.57 6.79 10.63
N PHE A 136 -21.19 5.65 10.40
CA PHE A 136 -22.57 5.44 10.80
C PHE A 136 -22.62 5.44 12.34
N THR A 137 -23.14 6.51 12.92
CA THR A 137 -23.50 6.53 14.33
C THR A 137 -24.91 5.98 14.45
N TYR A 138 -25.07 4.83 15.10
CA TYR A 138 -26.39 4.35 15.49
C TYR A 138 -26.90 5.27 16.59
N ARG A 139 -27.78 6.22 16.25
CA ARG A 139 -28.63 6.87 17.26
C ARG A 139 -29.77 5.91 17.59
N TYR A 140 -29.63 5.18 18.69
CA TYR A 140 -30.81 4.63 19.36
C TYR A 140 -31.58 5.82 19.93
N THR A 141 -32.68 6.16 19.26
CA THR A 141 -33.74 6.96 19.88
C THR A 141 -34.61 5.94 20.60
N TYR A 142 -34.60 6.00 21.93
CA TYR A 142 -35.55 5.28 22.77
C TYR A 142 -36.91 5.97 22.68
#